data_AF-A0A2U1RQ57-F1
#
_entry.id   AF-A0A2U1RQ57-F1
#
_cell.length_a   1.000
_cell.length_b   1.000
_cell.length_c   1.000
_cell.angle_alpha   90.00
_cell.angle_beta   90.00
_cell.angle_gamma   90.00
#
_symmetry.space_group_name_H-M   'P 1'
#
loop_
_entity.id
_entity.type
_entity.pdbx_description
1 polymer ?
#
loop_
_entity_poly.entity_id
_entity_poly.type
_entity_poly.pdbx_seq_one_letter_code
_entity_poly.pdbx_strand_id
1 'polypeptide(L)'
;MRRLTYLLLIVCTATAIQGCIGVTRTKFSQATVPDGAAKISDAGVLDLGELDLAVKARNYRTGLVLFGPVVPIIPLPIDITSVADNPHNFFIVELYLNPEKKRCPTRGLGIPRKDRDNNCDRTRDALRTVCPECLFEDPVFSFDPASVTLRTDDGKSYSPVGYLGPSRPPYEVWRYYIAWYCGNDWPSDEGSFQKPTGPIDFSRRSCFALKFDMNPPPPDQGFVLSIDGIKKAGADFPVPPIHFEMGTRWESESVP
;
A
#
# COMPACT_ATOMS: atom_id res chain seq x y z
N MET A 1 -9.29 50.72 -36.71
CA MET A 1 -8.21 49.73 -36.54
C MET A 1 -7.61 49.70 -35.13
N ARG A 2 -7.10 50.81 -34.55
CA ARG A 2 -6.46 50.80 -33.21
C ARG A 2 -7.31 50.22 -32.05
N ARG A 3 -8.63 50.46 -32.01
CA ARG A 3 -9.51 49.93 -30.95
C ARG A 3 -9.65 48.41 -30.96
N LEU A 4 -9.57 47.77 -32.13
CA LEU A 4 -9.64 46.31 -32.27
C LEU A 4 -8.34 45.66 -31.77
N THR A 5 -7.20 46.31 -32.01
CA THR A 5 -5.88 45.84 -31.57
C THR A 5 -5.76 45.84 -30.05
N TYR A 6 -6.24 46.88 -29.36
CA TYR A 6 -6.23 46.92 -27.89
C TYR A 6 -7.17 45.89 -27.25
N LEU A 7 -8.33 45.65 -27.85
CA LEU A 7 -9.27 44.63 -27.38
C LEU A 7 -8.67 43.22 -27.51
N LEU A 8 -8.02 42.91 -28.64
CA LEU A 8 -7.28 41.66 -28.82
C LEU A 8 -6.13 41.53 -27.82
N LEU A 9 -5.38 42.60 -27.57
CA LEU A 9 -4.23 42.55 -26.65
C LEU A 9 -4.68 42.35 -25.19
N ILE A 10 -5.77 42.99 -24.76
CA ILE A 10 -6.37 42.80 -23.44
C ILE A 10 -6.94 41.39 -23.29
N VAL A 11 -7.63 40.87 -24.32
CA VAL A 11 -8.14 39.49 -24.30
C VAL A 11 -6.97 38.51 -24.23
N CYS A 12 -5.94 38.66 -25.07
CA CYS A 12 -4.76 37.79 -25.06
C CYS A 12 -3.98 37.85 -23.73
N THR A 13 -3.83 39.04 -23.13
CA THR A 13 -3.18 39.17 -21.81
C THR A 13 -4.04 38.62 -20.69
N ALA A 14 -5.35 38.87 -20.68
CA ALA A 14 -6.27 38.28 -19.70
C ALA A 14 -6.30 36.75 -19.79
N THR A 15 -6.29 36.17 -21.00
CA THR A 15 -6.19 34.72 -21.19
C THR A 15 -4.81 34.17 -20.82
N ALA A 16 -3.74 34.95 -20.98
CA ALA A 16 -2.39 34.53 -20.56
C ALA A 16 -2.18 34.62 -19.04
N ILE A 17 -2.89 35.51 -18.35
CA ILE A 17 -2.85 35.66 -16.88
C ILE A 17 -3.77 34.63 -16.19
N GLN A 18 -4.74 34.09 -16.90
CA GLN A 18 -5.59 32.99 -16.44
C GLN A 18 -4.86 31.65 -16.57
N GLY A 19 -3.85 31.43 -15.71
CA GLY A 19 -3.07 30.20 -15.67
C GLY A 19 -3.95 28.94 -15.67
N CYS A 20 -3.54 27.92 -16.42
CA CYS A 20 -4.17 26.60 -16.36
C CYS A 20 -3.80 25.94 -15.04
N ILE A 21 -4.78 25.37 -14.34
CA ILE A 21 -4.52 24.49 -13.20
C ILE A 21 -4.31 23.09 -13.75
N GLY A 22 -3.12 22.53 -13.55
CA GLY A 22 -2.84 21.12 -13.75
C GLY A 22 -3.31 20.32 -12.54
N VAL A 23 -4.13 19.30 -12.78
CA VAL A 23 -4.51 18.33 -11.76
C VAL A 23 -4.09 16.97 -12.26
N THR A 24 -3.29 16.26 -11.48
CA THR A 24 -2.98 14.86 -11.74
C THR A 24 -4.06 13.98 -11.13
N ARG A 25 -4.49 13.00 -11.91
CA ARG A 25 -5.42 11.95 -11.49
C ARG A 25 -4.69 10.63 -11.48
N THR A 26 -4.50 10.05 -10.30
CA THR A 26 -3.90 8.73 -10.16
C THR A 26 -5.00 7.70 -9.93
N LYS A 27 -5.10 6.71 -10.83
CA LYS A 27 -5.93 5.52 -10.67
C LYS A 27 -5.08 4.37 -10.16
N PHE A 28 -5.63 3.53 -9.31
CA PHE A 28 -4.93 2.37 -8.73
C PHE A 28 -5.93 1.30 -8.32
N SER A 29 -5.48 0.07 -8.14
CA SER A 29 -6.32 -0.98 -7.55
C SER A 29 -6.33 -0.87 -6.02
N GLN A 30 -7.49 -0.54 -5.48
CA GLN A 30 -7.74 -0.41 -4.05
C GLN A 30 -8.27 -1.73 -3.49
N ALA A 31 -7.66 -2.19 -2.40
CA ALA A 31 -8.10 -3.39 -1.71
C ALA A 31 -9.44 -3.17 -1.01
N THR A 32 -10.37 -4.10 -1.18
CA THR A 32 -11.67 -4.21 -0.53
C THR A 32 -11.86 -5.64 -0.04
N VAL A 33 -12.77 -5.85 0.91
CA VAL A 33 -13.18 -7.18 1.39
C VAL A 33 -14.69 -7.29 1.31
N PRO A 34 -15.26 -8.50 1.12
CA PRO A 34 -16.70 -8.69 1.10
C PRO A 34 -17.37 -8.17 2.37
N ASP A 35 -18.58 -7.64 2.23
CA ASP A 35 -19.35 -7.14 3.35
C ASP A 35 -19.48 -8.19 4.47
N GLY A 36 -19.15 -7.78 5.70
CA GLY A 36 -19.22 -8.64 6.88
C GLY A 36 -18.01 -9.56 7.10
N ALA A 37 -17.04 -9.63 6.17
CA ALA A 37 -15.85 -10.46 6.34
C ALA A 37 -14.85 -9.86 7.33
N ALA A 38 -14.59 -8.55 7.22
CA ALA A 38 -13.79 -7.75 8.15
C ALA A 38 -13.87 -6.27 7.74
N LYS A 39 -13.32 -5.36 8.56
CA LYS A 39 -13.27 -3.93 8.23
C LYS A 39 -11.85 -3.55 7.82
N ILE A 40 -11.75 -2.88 6.67
CA ILE A 40 -10.53 -2.17 6.28
C ILE A 40 -10.62 -0.76 6.88
N SER A 41 -9.61 -0.38 7.66
CA SER A 41 -9.47 0.98 8.19
C SER A 41 -9.31 2.00 7.06
N ASP A 42 -9.54 3.29 7.34
CA ASP A 42 -9.32 4.37 6.34
C ASP A 42 -7.89 4.39 5.78
N ALA A 43 -6.96 3.86 6.56
CA ALA A 43 -5.59 3.75 6.13
C ALA A 43 -5.42 2.62 5.08
N GLY A 44 -6.28 1.59 5.03
CA GLY A 44 -6.12 0.40 4.17
C GLY A 44 -5.64 -0.87 4.89
N VAL A 45 -5.70 -0.93 6.22
CA VAL A 45 -5.33 -2.12 7.02
C VAL A 45 -6.60 -2.87 7.39
N LEU A 46 -6.59 -4.17 7.11
CA LEU A 46 -7.54 -5.18 7.51
C LEU A 46 -7.15 -5.73 8.89
N ASP A 47 -8.02 -5.53 9.87
CA ASP A 47 -7.88 -6.10 11.21
C ASP A 47 -8.47 -7.52 11.23
N LEU A 48 -7.62 -8.53 11.43
CA LEU A 48 -8.00 -9.95 11.55
C LEU A 48 -7.95 -10.44 13.02
N GLY A 49 -7.97 -9.52 13.98
CA GLY A 49 -8.00 -9.78 15.43
C GLY A 49 -6.63 -10.07 16.04
N GLU A 50 -5.83 -10.95 15.44
CA GLU A 50 -4.47 -11.28 15.93
C GLU A 50 -3.37 -10.93 14.91
N LEU A 51 -3.78 -10.42 13.75
CA LEU A 51 -2.91 -10.08 12.63
C LEU A 51 -3.52 -8.88 11.90
N ASP A 52 -2.76 -7.78 11.80
CA ASP A 52 -3.09 -6.75 10.83
C ASP A 52 -2.51 -7.14 9.47
N LEU A 53 -3.33 -7.00 8.43
CA LEU A 53 -2.97 -7.25 7.05
C LEU A 53 -3.22 -5.99 6.21
N ALA A 54 -2.23 -5.54 5.45
CA ALA A 54 -2.45 -4.56 4.40
C ALA A 54 -1.94 -5.12 3.08
N VAL A 55 -2.67 -4.87 1.99
CA VAL A 55 -2.30 -5.36 0.66
C VAL A 55 -2.37 -4.23 -0.34
N LYS A 56 -1.32 -4.13 -1.16
CA LYS A 56 -1.18 -3.07 -2.15
C LYS A 56 -0.77 -3.66 -3.49
N ALA A 57 -1.51 -3.29 -4.54
CA ALA A 57 -1.18 -3.63 -5.91
C ALA A 57 -0.29 -2.55 -6.54
N ARG A 58 0.73 -2.95 -7.30
CA ARG A 58 1.56 -2.03 -8.10
C ARG A 58 1.05 -1.95 -9.54
N ASN A 59 -0.01 -1.17 -9.75
CA ASN A 59 -0.60 -0.94 -11.07
C ASN A 59 -1.12 0.50 -11.28
N TYR A 60 -0.47 1.49 -10.68
CA TYR A 60 -0.87 2.90 -10.76
C TYR A 60 -0.85 3.45 -12.19
N ARG A 61 -1.84 4.29 -12.53
CA ARG A 61 -1.85 5.07 -13.77
C ARG A 61 -2.13 6.53 -13.45
N THR A 62 -1.29 7.43 -13.93
CA THR A 62 -1.42 8.87 -13.68
C THR A 62 -1.81 9.58 -14.97
N GLY A 63 -2.90 10.34 -14.94
CA GLY A 63 -3.32 11.20 -16.03
C GLY A 63 -3.17 12.67 -15.65
N LEU A 64 -2.84 13.53 -16.61
CA LEU A 64 -2.90 14.98 -16.41
C LEU A 64 -4.24 15.52 -16.92
N VAL A 65 -4.96 16.22 -16.05
CA VAL A 65 -6.20 16.94 -16.38
C VAL A 65 -5.94 18.43 -16.24
N LEU A 66 -6.16 19.19 -17.32
CA LEU A 66 -6.02 20.65 -17.30
C LEU A 66 -7.38 21.31 -17.10
N PHE A 67 -7.43 22.28 -16.20
CA PHE A 67 -8.58 23.14 -15.95
C PHE A 67 -8.23 24.59 -16.29
N GLY A 68 -9.03 25.25 -17.13
CA GLY A 68 -8.83 26.66 -17.47
C GLY A 68 -10.11 27.35 -17.96
N PRO A 69 -10.22 28.67 -17.85
CA PRO A 69 -11.44 29.42 -18.21
C PRO A 69 -11.73 29.45 -19.73
N VAL A 70 -10.73 29.21 -20.58
CA VAL A 70 -10.87 29.17 -22.05
C VAL A 70 -10.99 27.74 -22.57
N VAL A 71 -10.50 26.76 -21.81
CA VAL A 71 -10.47 25.36 -22.23
C VAL A 71 -11.61 24.66 -21.49
N PRO A 72 -12.66 24.14 -22.17
CA PRO A 72 -13.58 23.19 -21.52
C PRO A 72 -12.74 22.05 -20.91
N ILE A 73 -13.27 21.27 -19.96
CA ILE A 73 -12.51 20.14 -19.38
C ILE A 73 -12.13 19.19 -20.53
N ILE A 74 -10.92 19.36 -21.07
CA ILE A 74 -10.34 18.47 -22.06
C ILE A 74 -9.46 17.56 -21.21
N PRO A 75 -9.92 16.33 -20.91
CA PRO A 75 -8.98 15.31 -20.48
C PRO A 75 -7.97 15.19 -21.61
N LEU A 76 -6.78 15.74 -21.43
CA LEU A 76 -5.72 15.46 -22.37
C LEU A 76 -5.47 13.96 -22.25
N PRO A 77 -5.39 13.21 -23.37
CA PRO A 77 -5.01 11.81 -23.36
C PRO A 77 -3.51 11.69 -23.11
N ILE A 78 -2.99 12.44 -22.13
CA ILE A 78 -1.69 12.22 -21.57
C ILE A 78 -1.95 11.27 -20.40
N ASP A 79 -2.13 10.00 -20.75
CA ASP A 79 -1.76 8.93 -19.83
C ASP A 79 -0.25 9.05 -19.70
N ILE A 80 0.20 9.84 -18.71
CA ILE A 80 1.52 9.64 -18.13
C ILE A 80 1.35 8.37 -17.31
N THR A 81 1.20 7.24 -17.99
CA THR A 81 1.47 5.98 -17.34
C THR A 81 2.85 6.17 -16.75
N SER A 82 2.92 6.32 -15.43
CA SER A 82 4.11 5.93 -14.71
C SER A 82 4.14 4.39 -14.76
N VAL A 83 4.23 3.85 -15.98
CA VAL A 83 5.11 2.75 -16.34
C VAL A 83 6.55 3.28 -16.28
N ALA A 84 6.83 4.27 -15.42
CA ALA A 84 8.14 4.80 -15.15
C ALA A 84 8.98 3.80 -14.33
N ASP A 85 8.37 2.79 -13.69
CA ASP A 85 9.13 1.85 -12.83
C ASP A 85 8.85 0.36 -13.05
N ASN A 86 8.17 -0.05 -14.14
CA ASN A 86 8.14 -1.47 -14.45
C ASN A 86 8.18 -1.78 -15.95
N PRO A 87 9.36 -1.69 -16.59
CA PRO A 87 9.58 -2.15 -17.97
C PRO A 87 9.46 -3.68 -18.14
N HIS A 88 8.96 -4.38 -17.13
CA HIS A 88 8.94 -5.81 -17.07
C HIS A 88 7.51 -6.37 -17.14
N ASN A 89 7.37 -7.50 -17.82
CA ASN A 89 6.12 -8.27 -17.96
C ASN A 89 5.74 -8.99 -16.65
N PHE A 90 5.78 -8.31 -15.51
CA PHE A 90 5.39 -8.90 -14.23
C PHE A 90 4.55 -7.93 -13.39
N PHE A 91 3.69 -8.50 -12.58
CA PHE A 91 2.83 -7.79 -11.65
C PHE A 91 3.33 -8.00 -10.22
N ILE A 92 3.36 -6.93 -9.43
CA ILE A 92 3.77 -6.97 -8.03
C ILE A 92 2.58 -6.68 -7.13
N VAL A 93 2.41 -7.54 -6.12
CA VAL A 93 1.52 -7.31 -4.99
C VAL A 93 2.34 -7.30 -3.71
N GLU A 94 2.09 -6.33 -2.86
CA GLU A 94 2.84 -6.11 -1.64
C GLU A 94 1.95 -6.38 -0.44
N LEU A 95 2.54 -7.02 0.57
CA LEU A 95 1.86 -7.49 1.77
C LEU A 95 2.56 -6.88 2.98
N TYR A 96 1.76 -6.31 3.88
CA TYR A 96 2.15 -5.93 5.22
C TYR A 96 1.50 -6.88 6.21
N LEU A 97 2.30 -7.54 7.03
CA LEU A 97 1.86 -8.47 8.06
C LEU A 97 2.36 -7.98 9.42
N ASN A 98 1.45 -7.73 10.35
CA ASN A 98 1.78 -7.33 11.71
C ASN A 98 1.04 -8.22 12.71
N PRO A 99 1.70 -9.23 13.29
CA PRO A 99 1.17 -9.96 14.42
C PRO A 99 0.91 -8.95 15.54
N GLU A 100 -0.36 -8.68 15.84
CA GLU A 100 -0.68 -7.63 16.80
C GLU A 100 -0.17 -8.07 18.18
N LYS A 101 0.69 -7.26 18.80
CA LYS A 101 1.13 -7.53 20.17
C LYS A 101 -0.04 -7.26 21.10
N LYS A 102 -0.43 -8.25 21.92
CA LYS A 102 -1.18 -8.01 23.16
C LYS A 102 -0.58 -6.76 23.83
N ARG A 103 -1.37 -5.69 23.98
CA ARG A 103 -0.92 -4.49 24.68
C ARG A 103 -0.43 -4.90 26.06
N CYS A 104 0.79 -4.53 26.42
CA CYS A 104 1.24 -4.66 27.81
C CYS A 104 0.21 -3.93 28.71
N PRO A 105 -0.38 -4.59 29.71
CA PRO A 105 -1.27 -3.92 30.64
C PRO A 105 -0.45 -2.96 31.50
N THR A 106 -0.33 -1.69 31.06
CA THR A 106 0.36 -0.63 31.83
C THR A 106 -0.51 -0.05 32.95
N ARG A 107 -1.68 -0.65 33.24
CA ARG A 107 -2.59 -0.22 34.29
C ARG A 107 -2.20 -0.92 35.61
N GLY A 108 -1.52 -0.17 36.49
CA GLY A 108 -1.13 -0.63 37.83
C GLY A 108 0.37 -0.56 38.16
N LEU A 109 1.24 -0.35 37.15
CA LEU A 109 2.70 -0.42 37.32
C LEU A 109 3.39 0.93 37.63
N GLY A 110 2.64 2.01 37.88
CA GLY A 110 3.22 3.30 38.28
C GLY A 110 4.08 4.01 37.22
N ILE A 111 4.10 3.55 35.97
CA ILE A 111 4.92 4.13 34.90
C ILE A 111 4.30 5.47 34.44
N PRO A 112 5.06 6.59 34.43
CA PRO A 112 4.57 7.91 34.03
C PRO A 112 3.97 7.94 32.63
N ARG A 113 2.84 8.65 32.48
CA ARG A 113 2.07 8.77 31.23
C ARG A 113 2.87 9.31 30.04
N LYS A 114 3.99 9.99 30.27
CA LYS A 114 4.81 10.62 29.22
C LYS A 114 5.69 9.63 28.45
N ASP A 115 5.91 8.44 29.00
CA ASP A 115 6.70 7.36 28.38
C ASP A 115 5.81 6.23 27.80
N ARG A 116 4.49 6.37 27.91
CA ARG A 116 3.51 5.32 27.57
C ARG A 116 3.35 5.06 26.08
N ASP A 117 3.56 6.08 25.26
CA ASP A 117 3.11 6.03 23.86
C ASP A 117 4.25 5.71 22.87
N ASN A 118 5.52 5.81 23.27
CA ASN A 118 6.62 5.84 22.31
C ASN A 118 7.77 4.85 22.52
N ASN A 119 7.74 3.93 23.49
CA ASN A 119 8.83 2.96 23.58
C ASN A 119 8.52 1.67 24.33
N CYS A 120 8.15 0.64 23.59
CA CYS A 120 8.40 -0.74 24.03
C CYS A 120 9.79 -1.25 23.60
N ASP A 121 10.58 -0.46 22.86
CA ASP A 121 11.84 -0.92 22.28
C ASP A 121 13.10 -0.26 22.88
N ARG A 122 13.07 0.99 23.39
CA ARG A 122 14.26 1.64 24.00
C ARG A 122 14.67 1.12 25.37
N THR A 123 13.87 0.28 26.01
CA THR A 123 14.14 -0.18 27.38
C THR A 123 14.21 -1.69 27.46
N ARG A 124 14.94 -2.33 26.53
CA ARG A 124 15.15 -3.79 26.55
C ARG A 124 15.81 -4.27 27.86
N ASP A 125 16.68 -3.45 28.45
CA ASP A 125 17.33 -3.78 29.72
C ASP A 125 16.49 -3.43 30.96
N ALA A 126 15.63 -2.42 30.90
CA ALA A 126 14.73 -2.09 32.01
C ALA A 126 13.45 -2.96 32.03
N LEU A 127 13.01 -3.47 30.87
CA LEU A 127 11.83 -4.34 30.74
C LEU A 127 12.10 -5.79 31.14
N ARG A 128 13.36 -6.25 31.12
CA ARG A 128 13.78 -7.57 31.63
C ARG A 128 13.36 -7.81 33.08
N THR A 129 13.31 -6.74 33.87
CA THR A 129 13.01 -6.81 35.30
C THR A 129 11.54 -6.57 35.62
N VAL A 130 10.77 -5.99 34.69
CA VAL A 130 9.40 -5.48 34.96
C VAL A 130 8.32 -6.26 34.19
N CYS A 131 8.63 -6.83 33.03
CA CYS A 131 7.70 -7.68 32.28
C CYS A 131 8.44 -8.87 31.63
N PRO A 132 8.66 -9.98 32.36
CA PRO A 132 9.27 -11.18 31.80
C PRO A 132 8.43 -11.80 30.66
N GLU A 133 7.12 -11.55 30.62
CA GLU A 133 6.20 -11.99 29.55
C GLU A 133 6.38 -11.23 28.22
N CYS A 134 7.11 -10.11 28.21
CA CYS A 134 7.39 -9.36 26.98
C CYS A 134 8.63 -9.85 26.21
N LEU A 135 9.35 -10.81 26.79
CA LEU A 135 10.59 -11.34 26.24
C LEU A 135 10.31 -12.69 25.60
N PHE A 136 10.19 -12.65 24.27
CA PHE A 136 10.16 -13.81 23.37
C PHE A 136 8.89 -14.65 23.51
N GLU A 137 7.90 -14.35 22.67
CA GLU A 137 7.03 -15.40 22.18
C GLU A 137 7.61 -15.86 20.83
N ASP A 138 7.66 -17.18 20.64
CA ASP A 138 8.04 -17.91 19.43
C ASP A 138 7.40 -17.31 18.16
N PRO A 139 7.88 -17.62 16.93
CA PRO A 139 7.16 -17.23 15.72
C PRO A 139 5.71 -17.66 15.80
N VAL A 140 4.84 -16.68 16.07
CA VAL A 140 3.40 -16.88 16.21
C VAL A 140 2.81 -17.22 14.86
N PHE A 141 3.41 -16.68 13.79
CA PHE A 141 2.93 -16.86 12.43
C PHE A 141 4.03 -17.35 11.48
N SER A 142 3.58 -18.04 10.43
CA SER A 142 4.36 -18.28 9.22
C SER A 142 3.55 -17.89 8.00
N PHE A 143 4.23 -17.47 6.95
CA PHE A 143 3.63 -17.09 5.67
C PHE A 143 4.32 -17.84 4.54
N ASP A 144 3.56 -18.59 3.76
CA ASP A 144 4.02 -19.24 2.54
C ASP A 144 3.62 -18.43 1.29
N PRO A 145 4.58 -17.75 0.63
CA PRO A 145 4.31 -17.02 -0.61
C PRO A 145 3.76 -17.91 -1.73
N ALA A 146 4.08 -19.21 -1.77
CA ALA A 146 3.62 -20.11 -2.82
C ALA A 146 2.11 -20.39 -2.73
N SER A 147 1.54 -20.22 -1.54
CA SER A 147 0.12 -20.48 -1.24
C SER A 147 -0.77 -19.25 -1.46
N VAL A 148 -0.26 -18.22 -2.16
CA VAL A 148 -1.06 -17.07 -2.60
C VAL A 148 -1.55 -17.29 -4.02
N THR A 149 -2.82 -16.97 -4.28
CA THR A 149 -3.41 -17.05 -5.61
C THR A 149 -4.01 -15.71 -6.00
N LEU A 150 -3.67 -15.24 -7.19
CA LEU A 150 -4.33 -14.10 -7.82
C LEU A 150 -5.28 -14.62 -8.89
N ARG A 151 -6.54 -14.18 -8.85
CA ARG A 151 -7.55 -14.51 -9.85
C ARG A 151 -8.08 -13.24 -10.51
N THR A 152 -7.94 -13.13 -11.82
CA THR A 152 -8.47 -12.01 -12.61
C THR A 152 -9.92 -12.23 -13.00
N ASP A 153 -10.64 -11.15 -13.34
CA ASP A 153 -12.04 -11.21 -13.77
C ASP A 153 -12.27 -12.06 -15.02
N ASP A 154 -11.25 -12.25 -15.86
CA ASP A 154 -11.29 -13.15 -17.03
C ASP A 154 -11.16 -14.65 -16.66
N GLY A 155 -11.11 -14.95 -15.36
CA GLY A 155 -11.08 -16.31 -14.82
C GLY A 155 -9.70 -16.95 -14.78
N LYS A 156 -8.63 -16.25 -15.19
CA LYS A 156 -7.26 -16.76 -15.06
C LYS A 156 -6.80 -16.70 -13.61
N SER A 157 -6.00 -17.69 -13.24
CA SER A 157 -5.37 -17.77 -11.93
C SER A 157 -3.86 -17.80 -12.07
N TYR A 158 -3.18 -17.07 -11.19
CA TYR A 158 -1.74 -16.92 -11.17
C TYR A 158 -1.22 -17.20 -9.76
N SER A 159 -0.11 -17.93 -9.67
CA SER A 159 0.67 -18.09 -8.45
C SER A 159 1.93 -17.22 -8.51
N PRO A 160 2.45 -16.75 -7.36
CA PRO A 160 3.71 -16.02 -7.33
C PRO A 160 4.85 -16.86 -7.91
N VAL A 161 5.58 -16.29 -8.86
CA VAL A 161 6.82 -16.86 -9.41
C VAL A 161 8.06 -16.42 -8.63
N GLY A 162 7.90 -15.40 -7.78
CA GLY A 162 8.96 -14.90 -6.92
C GLY A 162 8.40 -14.15 -5.71
N TYR A 163 9.22 -14.02 -4.68
CA TYR A 163 8.94 -13.16 -3.54
C TYR A 163 10.19 -12.43 -3.02
N LEU A 164 9.97 -11.38 -2.24
CA LEU A 164 10.95 -10.69 -1.44
C LEU A 164 10.40 -10.51 -0.01
N GLY A 165 11.29 -10.46 0.96
CA GLY A 165 10.96 -10.33 2.38
C GLY A 165 11.30 -11.57 3.21
N PRO A 166 11.01 -11.59 4.53
CA PRO A 166 10.42 -10.48 5.28
C PRO A 166 11.42 -9.33 5.43
N SER A 167 11.07 -8.14 4.93
CA SER A 167 11.80 -6.92 5.28
C SER A 167 11.14 -6.25 6.49
N ARG A 168 11.95 -5.53 7.27
CA ARG A 168 11.43 -4.70 8.35
C ARG A 168 11.16 -3.30 7.80
N PRO A 169 10.01 -2.71 8.10
CA PRO A 169 9.80 -1.33 7.69
C PRO A 169 10.69 -0.37 8.48
N PRO A 170 11.11 0.74 7.85
CA PRO A 170 11.95 1.73 8.52
C PRO A 170 11.28 2.25 9.79
N TYR A 171 12.11 2.51 10.81
CA TYR A 171 11.67 2.72 12.19
C TYR A 171 10.90 4.03 12.42
N GLU A 172 10.90 4.95 11.44
CA GLU A 172 10.37 6.32 11.57
C GLU A 172 9.02 6.55 10.89
N VAL A 173 8.36 5.51 10.38
CA VAL A 173 7.10 5.70 9.68
C VAL A 173 5.95 5.84 10.68
N TRP A 174 5.48 7.07 10.85
CA TRP A 174 4.30 7.43 11.62
C TRP A 174 3.07 6.64 11.15
N ARG A 175 2.23 6.23 12.10
CA ARG A 175 1.00 5.40 11.94
C ARG A 175 -0.05 5.90 10.92
N TYR A 176 0.15 7.03 10.25
CA TYR A 176 -0.91 7.72 9.50
C TYR A 176 -0.95 7.44 7.99
N TYR A 177 0.03 6.73 7.41
CA TYR A 177 0.03 6.45 5.98
C TYR A 177 0.46 5.02 5.64
N ILE A 178 -0.49 4.19 5.18
CA ILE A 178 -0.26 2.80 4.75
C ILE A 178 0.62 2.69 3.51
N ALA A 179 0.64 3.72 2.68
CA ALA A 179 1.57 3.82 1.56
C ALA A 179 3.05 3.75 1.99
N TRP A 180 3.34 3.88 3.30
CA TRP A 180 4.69 3.95 3.85
C TRP A 180 5.01 2.79 4.81
N TYR A 181 4.09 1.87 5.12
CA TYR A 181 4.35 0.84 6.13
C TYR A 181 5.42 -0.17 5.73
N CYS A 182 5.85 -0.19 4.48
CA CYS A 182 7.02 -0.91 4.01
C CYS A 182 8.10 0.03 3.45
N GLY A 183 7.99 1.34 3.72
CA GLY A 183 8.82 2.40 3.17
C GLY A 183 8.34 2.90 1.80
N ASN A 184 8.96 3.97 1.29
CA ASN A 184 9.00 4.25 -0.15
C ASN A 184 9.91 3.24 -0.87
N ASP A 185 10.75 2.54 -0.10
CA ASP A 185 11.63 1.47 -0.54
C ASP A 185 10.96 0.12 -0.23
N TRP A 186 9.94 -0.24 -1.02
CA TRP A 186 9.35 -1.56 -0.84
C TRP A 186 10.38 -2.63 -1.18
N PRO A 187 10.24 -3.86 -0.68
CA PRO A 187 11.20 -4.93 -0.96
C PRO A 187 11.52 -5.07 -2.46
N SER A 188 10.54 -4.85 -3.33
CA SER A 188 10.69 -4.88 -4.79
C SER A 188 11.68 -3.88 -5.37
N ASP A 189 11.98 -2.80 -4.67
CA ASP A 189 12.84 -1.71 -5.14
C ASP A 189 14.31 -1.95 -4.79
N GLU A 190 14.60 -2.84 -3.83
CA GLU A 190 15.94 -3.02 -3.25
C GLU A 190 16.51 -4.45 -3.41
N GLY A 191 15.75 -5.40 -3.99
CA GLY A 191 16.10 -6.82 -3.92
C GLY A 191 15.88 -7.66 -5.17
N SER A 192 16.57 -8.81 -5.21
CA SER A 192 16.38 -9.86 -6.21
C SER A 192 15.34 -10.88 -5.75
N PHE A 193 14.23 -11.00 -6.48
CA PHE A 193 13.16 -11.95 -6.17
C PHE A 193 13.69 -13.38 -6.05
N GLN A 194 13.30 -14.06 -4.98
CA GLN A 194 13.60 -15.47 -4.72
C GLN A 194 12.41 -16.34 -5.13
N LYS A 195 12.66 -17.56 -5.59
CA LYS A 195 11.58 -18.52 -5.83
C LYS A 195 10.92 -18.89 -4.48
N PRO A 196 9.59 -18.99 -4.39
CA PRO A 196 8.93 -19.51 -3.19
C PRO A 196 9.41 -20.93 -2.87
N THR A 197 9.93 -21.15 -1.67
CA THR A 197 10.50 -22.44 -1.21
C THR A 197 9.75 -23.04 -0.02
N GLY A 198 8.75 -22.34 0.52
CA GLY A 198 7.91 -22.79 1.63
C GLY A 198 7.57 -21.67 2.61
N PRO A 199 6.98 -22.02 3.76
CA PRO A 199 6.59 -21.06 4.80
C PRO A 199 7.80 -20.32 5.39
N ILE A 200 7.59 -19.05 5.72
CA ILE A 200 8.57 -18.17 6.32
C ILE A 200 8.01 -17.66 7.64
N ASP A 201 8.73 -17.95 8.72
CA ASP A 201 8.32 -17.59 10.07
C ASP A 201 8.49 -16.08 10.33
N PHE A 202 7.50 -15.47 10.98
CA PHE A 202 7.56 -14.09 11.43
C PHE A 202 6.85 -13.88 12.78
N SER A 203 7.45 -13.06 13.63
CA SER A 203 6.92 -12.68 14.95
C SER A 203 6.79 -11.17 15.14
N ARG A 204 7.08 -10.41 14.08
CA ARG A 204 7.12 -8.95 14.09
C ARG A 204 6.49 -8.44 12.80
N ARG A 205 6.27 -7.12 12.75
CA ARG A 205 5.96 -6.39 11.53
C ARG A 205 6.91 -6.81 10.40
N SER A 206 6.33 -7.29 9.31
CA SER A 206 7.05 -7.83 8.17
C SER A 206 6.38 -7.42 6.87
N CYS A 207 7.22 -7.10 5.89
CA CYS A 207 6.80 -6.72 4.55
C CYS A 207 7.26 -7.78 3.56
N PHE A 208 6.37 -8.13 2.64
CA PHE A 208 6.64 -9.05 1.55
C PHE A 208 6.24 -8.41 0.23
N ALA A 209 6.97 -8.69 -0.84
CA ALA A 209 6.55 -8.39 -2.20
C ALA A 209 6.44 -9.70 -2.97
N LEU A 210 5.31 -9.92 -3.64
CA LEU A 210 5.04 -11.08 -4.48
C LEU A 210 5.10 -10.68 -5.94
N LYS A 211 5.80 -11.47 -6.74
CA LYS A 211 5.92 -11.29 -8.19
C LYS A 211 5.09 -12.34 -8.91
N PHE A 212 4.24 -11.89 -9.82
CA PHE A 212 3.42 -12.72 -10.70
C PHE A 212 3.90 -12.56 -12.15
N ASP A 213 3.98 -13.66 -12.89
CA ASP A 213 4.38 -13.67 -14.31
C ASP A 213 3.18 -13.31 -15.20
N MET A 214 2.78 -12.05 -15.12
CA MET A 214 1.67 -11.47 -15.89
C MET A 214 1.86 -9.97 -16.02
N ASN A 215 1.23 -9.38 -17.04
CA ASN A 215 1.15 -7.93 -17.10
C ASN A 215 0.26 -7.40 -15.97
N PRO A 216 0.63 -6.28 -15.32
CA PRO A 216 -0.22 -5.62 -14.35
C PRO A 216 -1.62 -5.37 -14.92
N PRO A 217 -2.70 -5.83 -14.25
CA PRO A 217 -4.06 -5.47 -14.64
C PRO A 217 -4.23 -3.96 -14.63
N PRO A 218 -4.92 -3.36 -15.62
CA PRO A 218 -5.37 -1.97 -15.52
C PRO A 218 -6.15 -1.72 -14.21
N PRO A 219 -6.05 -0.53 -13.57
CA PRO A 219 -6.76 -0.23 -12.32
C PRO A 219 -8.29 -0.41 -12.35
N ASP A 220 -8.89 -0.32 -13.53
CA ASP A 220 -10.32 -0.51 -13.79
C ASP A 220 -10.71 -1.97 -14.03
N GLN A 221 -9.74 -2.88 -14.13
CA GLN A 221 -9.96 -4.31 -14.16
C GLN A 221 -9.87 -4.89 -12.75
N GLY A 222 -10.93 -5.57 -12.31
CA GLY A 222 -10.98 -6.25 -11.03
C GLY A 222 -10.12 -7.51 -10.99
N PHE A 223 -9.67 -7.84 -9.79
CA PHE A 223 -9.06 -9.12 -9.47
C PHE A 223 -9.21 -9.42 -7.98
N VAL A 224 -9.00 -10.68 -7.63
CA VAL A 224 -9.11 -11.18 -6.25
C VAL A 224 -7.80 -11.84 -5.86
N LEU A 225 -7.32 -11.54 -4.66
CA LEU A 225 -6.16 -12.18 -4.05
C LEU A 225 -6.63 -13.08 -2.89
N SER A 226 -6.32 -14.36 -2.99
CA SER A 226 -6.51 -15.34 -1.90
C SER A 226 -5.17 -15.61 -1.23
N ILE A 227 -5.12 -15.53 0.10
CA ILE A 227 -3.91 -15.68 0.90
C ILE A 227 -4.12 -16.85 1.87
N ASP A 228 -3.93 -18.08 1.37
CA ASP A 228 -4.14 -19.30 2.17
C ASP A 228 -2.86 -19.70 2.95
N GLY A 229 -1.72 -19.09 2.61
CA GLY A 229 -0.40 -19.45 3.14
C GLY A 229 -0.07 -18.97 4.55
N ILE A 230 -1.00 -18.33 5.27
CA ILE A 230 -0.72 -17.85 6.63
C ILE A 230 -1.09 -18.93 7.64
N LYS A 231 -0.16 -19.27 8.50
CA LYS A 231 -0.38 -20.18 9.64
C LYS A 231 -0.07 -19.49 10.94
N LYS A 232 -0.80 -19.85 11.99
CA LYS A 232 -0.55 -19.46 13.36
C LYS A 232 -0.26 -20.70 14.21
N ALA A 233 0.91 -20.78 14.83
CA ALA A 233 1.35 -21.95 15.60
C ALA A 233 1.13 -23.29 14.85
N GLY A 234 1.36 -23.28 13.53
CA GLY A 234 1.20 -24.43 12.64
C GLY A 234 -0.22 -24.72 12.13
N ALA A 235 -1.25 -24.08 12.68
CA ALA A 235 -2.63 -24.16 12.19
C ALA A 235 -2.91 -23.08 11.14
N ASP A 236 -3.77 -23.34 10.16
CA ASP A 236 -4.11 -22.35 9.15
C ASP A 236 -4.83 -21.15 9.78
N PHE A 237 -4.43 -19.94 9.39
CA PHE A 237 -5.03 -18.69 9.86
C PHE A 237 -5.91 -18.10 8.75
N PRO A 238 -7.22 -17.94 8.97
CA PRO A 238 -8.14 -17.56 7.92
C PRO A 238 -7.92 -16.11 7.49
N VAL A 239 -7.77 -15.90 6.18
CA VAL A 239 -7.75 -14.58 5.54
C VAL A 239 -8.90 -14.52 4.54
N PRO A 240 -9.82 -13.54 4.63
CA PRO A 240 -10.86 -13.42 3.62
C PRO A 240 -10.26 -13.04 2.27
N PRO A 241 -10.87 -13.46 1.15
CA PRO A 241 -10.44 -13.02 -0.17
C PRO A 241 -10.43 -11.49 -0.28
N ILE A 242 -9.36 -10.95 -0.84
CA ILE A 242 -9.17 -9.51 -0.99
C ILE A 242 -9.53 -9.14 -2.42
N HIS A 243 -10.59 -8.38 -2.57
CA HIS A 243 -11.03 -7.86 -3.85
C HIS A 243 -10.26 -6.58 -4.16
N PHE A 244 -10.01 -6.35 -5.45
CA PHE A 244 -9.39 -5.13 -5.92
C PHE A 244 -10.33 -4.43 -6.88
N GLU A 245 -10.65 -3.17 -6.54
CA GLU A 245 -11.52 -2.31 -7.32
C GLU A 245 -10.80 -1.00 -7.66
N MET A 246 -11.34 -0.21 -8.59
CA MET A 246 -10.70 1.04 -9.01
C MET A 246 -10.78 2.10 -7.91
N GLY A 247 -9.63 2.43 -7.33
CA GLY A 247 -9.41 3.63 -6.53
C GLY A 247 -8.99 4.82 -7.41
N THR A 248 -9.26 6.04 -6.92
CA THR A 248 -8.78 7.28 -7.56
C THR A 248 -8.27 8.26 -6.50
N ARG A 249 -7.12 8.90 -6.77
CA ARG A 249 -6.59 10.05 -6.02
C ARG A 249 -6.39 11.23 -6.96
N TRP A 250 -6.66 12.43 -6.46
CA TRP A 250 -6.44 13.69 -7.17
C TRP A 250 -5.39 14.50 -6.43
N GLU A 251 -4.41 15.01 -7.17
CA GLU A 251 -3.34 15.87 -6.65
C GLU A 251 -3.28 17.12 -7.53
N SER A 252 -3.30 18.31 -6.93
CA SER A 252 -3.19 19.57 -7.67
C SER A 252 -1.75 20.03 -7.68
N GLU A 253 -1.23 20.34 -8.87
CA GLU A 253 0.07 21.00 -9.01
C GLU A 253 -0.17 22.38 -9.63
N SER A 254 0.20 23.44 -8.91
CA SER A 254 0.18 24.78 -9.48
C SER A 254 1.29 24.87 -10.53
N VAL A 255 0.91 24.82 -11.81
CA VAL A 255 1.85 25.03 -12.92
C VAL A 255 2.16 26.54 -12.96
N PRO A 256 3.43 26.97 -12.76
CA PRO A 256 3.80 28.38 -12.80
C PRO A 256 3.69 29.01 -14.19
#